data_AF-D6AM26-F1
#
_entry.id   AF-D6AM26-F1
#
_cell.length_a   1.000
_cell.length_b   1.000
_cell.length_c   1.000
_cell.angle_alpha   90.00
_cell.angle_beta   90.00
_cell.angle_gamma   90.00
#
_symmetry.space_group_name_H-M   'P 1'
#
loop_
_entity.id
_entity.type
_entity.pdbx_description
1 polymer ?
#
loop_
_entity_poly.entity_id
_entity_poly.type
_entity_poly.pdbx_seq_one_letter_code
_entity_poly.pdbx_strand_id
1 'polypeptide(L)' 'MVNRSTGDGRVHALHDSWGYEDIGQSQPTPASPVLTVVIRTVG' A
#
# COMPACT_ATOMS: atom_id res chain seq x y z
N MET A 1 2.46 0.01 4.80
CA MET A 1 2.18 -1.05 3.80
C MET A 1 0.67 -1.19 3.68
N VAL A 2 0.15 -1.38 2.47
CA VAL A 2 -1.28 -1.47 2.19
C VAL A 2 -1.56 -2.64 1.25
N ASN A 3 -2.62 -3.41 1.49
CA ASN A 3 -3.09 -4.39 0.52
C ASN A 3 -3.95 -3.67 -0.53
N ARG A 4 -3.43 -3.57 -1.77
CA ARG A 4 -4.10 -2.86 -2.87
C ARG A 4 -5.39 -3.55 -3.34
N SER A 5 -5.55 -4.85 -3.09
CA SER A 5 -6.79 -5.57 -3.46
C SER A 5 -7.91 -5.38 -2.44
N THR A 6 -7.63 -4.84 -1.25
CA THR A 6 -8.65 -4.63 -0.23
C THR A 6 -9.62 -3.53 -0.63
N GLY A 7 -10.93 -3.84 -0.58
CA GLY A 7 -11.99 -2.87 -0.83
C GLY A 7 -11.96 -2.28 -2.23
N ASP A 8 -11.65 -3.10 -3.24
CA ASP A 8 -11.53 -2.72 -4.65
C ASP A 8 -10.55 -1.56 -4.89
N GLY A 9 -9.46 -1.53 -4.11
CA GLY A 9 -8.43 -0.49 -4.23
C GLY A 9 -8.75 0.83 -3.54
N ARG A 10 -9.93 0.97 -2.91
CA ARG A 10 -10.32 2.22 -2.21
C ARG A 10 -9.40 2.57 -1.06
N VAL A 11 -8.85 1.57 -0.37
CA VAL A 11 -7.91 1.81 0.74
C VAL A 11 -6.60 2.41 0.21
N HIS A 12 -6.13 1.94 -0.95
CA HIS A 12 -4.94 2.50 -1.60
C HIS A 12 -5.21 3.93 -2.09
N ALA A 13 -6.34 4.17 -2.78
CA ALA A 13 -6.74 5.51 -3.22
C ALA A 13 -6.88 6.53 -2.07
N LEU A 14 -7.32 6.09 -0.89
CA LEU A 14 -7.36 6.96 0.30
C LEU A 14 -5.94 7.34 0.77
N HIS A 15 -4.99 6.41 0.77
CA HIS A 15 -3.60 6.70 1.14
C HIS A 15 -2.95 7.66 0.14
N ASP A 16 -3.19 7.46 -1.17
CA ASP A 16 -2.75 8.39 -2.22
C ASP A 16 -3.29 9.80 -1.95
N SER A 17 -4.56 9.95 -1.57
CA SER A 17 -5.17 11.25 -1.25
C SER A 17 -4.54 11.95 -0.04
N TRP A 18 -3.92 11.18 0.87
CA TRP A 18 -3.19 11.71 2.03
C TRP A 18 -1.73 12.05 1.70
N GLY A 19 -1.29 11.80 0.46
CA GLY A 19 0.08 12.04 0.00
C GLY A 19 1.03 10.91 0.38
N TYR A 20 0.53 9.69 0.56
CA TYR A 20 1.40 8.52 0.57
C TYR A 20 1.79 8.14 -0.87
N GLU A 21 2.97 7.57 -1.01
CA GLU A 21 3.56 7.18 -2.30
C GLU A 21 4.05 5.73 -2.25
N ASP A 22 3.82 5.00 -3.35
CA ASP A 22 4.26 3.61 -3.53
C ASP A 22 5.78 3.55 -3.74
N ILE A 23 6.48 2.75 -2.93
CA ILE A 23 7.95 2.55 -3.05
C ILE A 23 8.36 1.11 -3.33
N GLY A 24 7.40 0.18 -3.39
CA GLY A 24 7.69 -1.21 -3.71
C GLY A 24 6.60 -2.17 -3.25
N GLN A 25 6.92 -3.46 -3.32
CA GLN A 25 6.04 -4.55 -2.90
C GLN A 25 6.71 -5.43 -1.85
N SER A 26 5.90 -6.02 -0.97
CA SER A 26 6.34 -6.98 0.04
C SER A 26 5.42 -8.19 0.04
N GLN A 27 6.01 -9.38 -0.02
CA GLN A 27 5.32 -10.64 0.15
C GLN A 27 6.10 -11.48 1.18
N PRO A 28 5.70 -11.47 2.46
CA PRO A 28 6.47 -12.09 3.54
C PRO A 28 6.66 -13.60 3.35
N THR A 29 5.66 -14.28 2.78
CA THR A 29 5.70 -15.69 2.40
C THR A 29 4.89 -15.89 1.12
N PRO A 30 5.13 -16.97 0.33
CA PRO A 30 4.38 -17.21 -0.90
C PRO A 30 2.86 -17.33 -0.71
N ALA A 31 2.41 -17.73 0.48
CA ALA A 31 0.99 -17.83 0.82
C ALA A 31 0.37 -16.50 1.29
N SER A 32 1.19 -15.49 1.59
CA SER A 32 0.73 -14.18 2.03
C SER A 32 0.29 -13.31 0.85
N PRO A 33 -0.69 -12.40 1.05
CA PRO A 33 -1.03 -11.42 0.03
C PRO A 33 0.15 -10.50 -0.27
N VAL A 34 0.23 -10.03 -1.52
CA VAL A 34 1.19 -9.00 -1.92
C VAL A 34 0.75 -7.66 -1.33
N LEU A 35 1.61 -7.05 -0.54
CA LEU A 35 1.40 -5.74 0.06
C LEU A 35 2.19 -4.69 -0.72
N THR A 36 1.63 -3.50 -0.88
CA THR A 36 2.34 -2.32 -1.41
C THR A 36 2.98 -1.57 -0.25
N VAL A 37 4.27 -1.29 -0.35
CA VAL A 37 4.99 -0.45 0.61
C VAL A 37 4.72 1.00 0.23
N VAL A 38 4.20 1.76 1.18
CA VAL A 38 3.86 3.18 1.00
C VAL A 38 4.55 4.03 2.05
N ILE A 39 5.03 5.20 1.67
CA ILE A 39 5.66 6.19 2.56
C ILE A 39 4.97 7.54 2.44
N ARG A 40 5.05 8.38 3.47
CA ARG A 40 4.65 9.79 3.41
C ARG A 40 5.72 10.61 4.10
N THR A 41 6.25 11.60 3.40
CA THR A 41 7.18 12.56 4.01
C THR A 41 6.40 13.51 4.92
N VAL A 42 6.86 13.67 6.17
CA VAL A 42 6.35 14.67 7.11
C VAL A 42 7.48 15.65 7.43
N GLY A 43 7.25 16.93 7.16
CA GLY A 43 8.19 18.03 7.43
C GLY A 43 7.94 18.67 8.78
#